data_AF-A0A0A1U7I3-F1
#
_entry.id   AF-A0A0A1U7I3-F1
#
_cell.length_a   1.000
_cell.length_b   1.000
_cell.length_c   1.000
_cell.angle_alpha   90.00
_cell.angle_beta   90.00
_cell.angle_gamma   90.00
#
_symmetry.space_group_name_H-M   'P 1'
#
loop_
_entity.id
_entity.type
_entity.pdbx_description
1 polymer ?
#
loop_
_entity_poly.entity_id
_entity_poly.type
_entity_poly.pdbx_seq_one_letter_code
_entity_poly.pdbx_strand_id
1 'polypeptide(L)'
;MATNRGEQPSLHQLAKNRSDGISILRSSRRTELMNKFRPIDCPIDSSLTLSKEEPHSHTEHSYPDTVEKAIRGDTSALLAIQTYFDSTLYFHYYFMQHNCCSSFLKQLATQPDSYCVAVLNAFLSYTSSSEKIFSDDLVKSGFFQRTEYLLSHGEDISRRTLFVLGNLLSESKEDADCFVASNLCDKTFDLLRQYPSPQFLAAVVFLFKSLIRGNPDFNRKTLERIVAFFIGVLDGKCFSNDIENDVLWGFSFLSDNENNKILFDRNVIERMYVYFEKGNKCPESVMRFFGNLVRQTDDVPTFMITHNCFKIFEIMLAERPGDIRAKNAFWTLSNLVPSLSKENAYALLKTTKLFQLSCTIVITKDYYSNVLIDVWYFIGNIVYYADMDYTKYVVALQPNILVVVLMFLKAPIGEQTLTSIYLKCLANLLKLYQINAPNFDECVEELGIADLLDTLSVCEIFSFL
;
A
#
# COMPACT_ATOMS: atom_id res chain seq x y z
N MET A 1 -30.27 -33.92 32.30
CA MET A 1 -29.13 -33.52 31.45
C MET A 1 -29.55 -32.31 30.64
N ALA A 2 -29.24 -31.11 31.13
CA ALA A 2 -29.48 -29.87 30.41
C ALA A 2 -28.34 -29.66 29.42
N THR A 3 -28.65 -29.66 28.12
CA THR A 3 -27.68 -29.43 27.06
C THR A 3 -27.42 -27.94 26.92
N ASN A 4 -26.17 -27.54 27.19
CA ASN A 4 -25.59 -26.24 26.83
C ASN A 4 -25.80 -25.99 25.32
N ARG A 5 -26.84 -25.23 24.97
CA ARG A 5 -26.85 -24.49 23.70
C ARG A 5 -26.01 -23.25 23.95
N GLY A 6 -24.80 -23.22 23.39
CA GLY A 6 -23.94 -22.05 23.43
C GLY A 6 -24.72 -20.82 23.00
N GLU A 7 -24.53 -19.71 23.72
CA GLU A 7 -25.15 -18.42 23.41
C GLU A 7 -24.91 -18.07 21.93
N GLN A 8 -25.98 -17.72 21.22
CA GLN A 8 -25.84 -17.24 19.85
C GLN A 8 -25.05 -15.92 19.86
N PRO A 9 -24.04 -15.77 19.00
CA PRO A 9 -23.25 -14.55 18.93
C PRO A 9 -24.15 -13.36 18.65
N SER A 10 -23.86 -12.24 19.32
CA SER A 10 -24.59 -10.98 19.12
C SER A 10 -24.51 -10.51 17.66
N LEU A 11 -25.50 -9.73 17.22
CA LEU A 11 -25.54 -9.18 15.86
C LEU A 11 -24.28 -8.36 15.51
N HIS A 12 -23.69 -7.72 16.53
CA HIS A 12 -22.42 -7.00 16.43
C HIS A 12 -21.23 -7.93 16.17
N GLN A 13 -21.17 -9.10 16.83
CA GLN A 13 -20.16 -10.13 16.57
C GLN A 13 -20.33 -10.77 15.20
N LEU A 14 -21.56 -10.99 14.73
CA LEU A 14 -21.82 -11.51 13.39
C LEU A 14 -21.41 -10.51 12.30
N ALA A 15 -21.65 -9.21 12.52
CA ALA A 15 -21.19 -8.14 11.63
C ALA A 15 -19.66 -8.01 11.62
N LYS A 16 -19.02 -8.08 12.80
CA LYS A 16 -17.56 -8.07 12.94
C LYS A 16 -16.92 -9.30 12.27
N ASN A 17 -17.36 -10.51 12.59
CA ASN A 17 -16.85 -11.75 12.01
C ASN A 17 -17.03 -11.84 10.48
N ARG A 18 -18.12 -11.28 9.94
CA ARG A 18 -18.37 -11.23 8.49
C ARG A 18 -17.59 -10.10 7.81
N SER A 19 -17.42 -8.96 8.48
CA SER A 19 -16.52 -7.88 8.06
C SER A 19 -15.08 -8.38 8.01
N ASP A 20 -14.63 -9.13 9.02
CA ASP A 20 -13.28 -9.69 9.12
C ASP A 20 -13.04 -10.76 8.04
N GLY A 21 -13.99 -11.69 7.82
CA GLY A 21 -13.89 -12.69 6.75
C GLY A 21 -13.87 -12.10 5.33
N ILE A 22 -14.59 -11.00 5.11
CA ILE A 22 -14.63 -10.28 3.82
C ILE A 22 -13.41 -9.35 3.66
N SER A 23 -12.93 -8.75 4.75
CA SER A 23 -11.74 -7.92 4.83
C SER A 23 -10.47 -8.70 4.44
N ILE A 24 -10.36 -9.96 4.90
CA ILE A 24 -9.26 -10.88 4.57
C ILE A 24 -9.26 -11.21 3.08
N LEU A 25 -10.40 -11.59 2.50
CA LEU A 25 -10.53 -11.90 1.07
C LEU A 25 -10.25 -10.68 0.16
N ARG A 26 -10.58 -9.46 0.63
CA ARG A 26 -10.26 -8.20 -0.05
C ARG A 26 -8.79 -7.82 0.05
N SER A 27 -8.16 -8.08 1.19
CA SER A 27 -6.74 -7.79 1.43
C SER A 27 -5.85 -8.69 0.59
N SER A 28 -6.04 -10.02 0.64
CA SER A 28 -5.21 -10.97 -0.13
C SER A 28 -5.24 -10.72 -1.64
N ARG A 29 -6.42 -10.46 -2.22
CA ARG A 29 -6.57 -10.22 -3.67
C ARG A 29 -6.07 -8.84 -4.12
N ARG A 30 -6.03 -7.84 -3.23
CA ARG A 30 -5.49 -6.48 -3.52
C ARG A 30 -3.99 -6.35 -3.21
N THR A 31 -3.45 -7.08 -2.24
CA THR A 31 -2.01 -7.18 -2.01
C THR A 31 -1.31 -7.79 -3.23
N GLU A 32 -1.90 -8.81 -3.86
CA GLU A 32 -1.43 -9.33 -5.16
C GLU A 32 -1.45 -8.29 -6.30
N LEU A 33 -2.45 -7.40 -6.33
CA LEU A 33 -2.57 -6.35 -7.36
C LEU A 33 -1.68 -5.13 -7.08
N MET A 34 -1.38 -4.82 -5.81
CA MET A 34 -0.45 -3.75 -5.42
C MET A 34 1.02 -4.20 -5.49
N ASN A 35 1.27 -5.51 -5.34
CA ASN A 35 2.57 -6.12 -5.59
C ASN A 35 2.92 -6.15 -7.10
N LYS A 36 1.91 -6.08 -7.97
CA LYS A 36 2.08 -5.87 -9.41
C LYS A 36 2.13 -4.37 -9.71
N PHE A 37 3.35 -3.87 -9.92
CA PHE A 37 3.72 -2.55 -10.47
C PHE A 37 3.64 -1.32 -9.55
N ARG A 38 4.84 -0.81 -9.20
CA ARG A 38 5.25 0.59 -9.46
C ARG A 38 6.69 0.57 -9.98
N PRO A 39 7.03 1.29 -11.08
CA PRO A 39 8.40 1.67 -11.32
C PRO A 39 8.80 2.58 -10.16
N ILE A 40 9.80 2.16 -9.39
CA ILE A 40 10.42 3.03 -8.40
C ILE A 40 11.20 4.06 -9.22
N ASP A 41 10.75 5.32 -9.24
CA ASP A 41 11.61 6.44 -9.59
C ASP A 41 12.70 6.51 -8.52
N CYS A 42 13.77 5.77 -8.75
CA CYS A 42 15.00 5.89 -7.99
C CYS A 42 15.51 7.31 -8.26
N PRO A 43 15.77 8.15 -7.23
CA PRO A 43 16.47 9.39 -7.46
C PRO A 43 17.88 9.02 -7.92
N ILE A 44 18.10 9.07 -9.24
CA ILE A 44 19.44 9.19 -9.79
C ILE A 44 19.96 10.49 -9.19
N ASP A 45 20.96 10.35 -8.32
CA ASP A 45 21.65 11.45 -7.68
C ASP A 45 22.04 12.49 -8.75
N SER A 46 21.37 13.65 -8.73
CA SER A 46 21.63 14.75 -9.66
C SER A 46 23.01 15.39 -9.46
N SER A 47 23.80 14.92 -8.48
CA SER A 47 25.22 15.27 -8.36
C SER A 47 26.14 14.43 -9.26
N LEU A 48 25.61 13.39 -9.92
CA LEU A 48 26.26 12.70 -11.04
C LEU A 48 25.73 13.24 -12.37
N THR A 49 26.02 14.50 -12.69
CA THR A 49 25.84 15.01 -14.06
C THR A 49 26.81 14.29 -15.00
N LEU A 50 26.34 13.19 -15.59
CA LEU A 50 26.83 12.69 -16.87
C LEU A 50 26.29 13.62 -17.96
N SER A 51 27.21 14.16 -18.76
CA SER A 51 26.92 14.89 -19.99
C SER A 51 25.92 14.10 -20.83
N LYS A 52 24.76 14.71 -21.10
CA LYS A 52 23.80 14.22 -22.10
C LYS A 52 24.42 14.34 -23.49
N GLU A 53 25.14 13.32 -23.90
CA GLU A 53 25.29 13.01 -25.32
C GLU A 53 24.09 12.13 -25.73
N GLU A 54 23.56 12.42 -26.92
CA GLU A 54 22.37 11.78 -27.49
C GLU A 54 22.53 10.25 -27.58
N PRO A 55 21.43 9.47 -27.50
CA PRO A 55 21.50 8.03 -27.58
C PRO A 55 21.87 7.61 -28.99
N HIS A 56 23.16 7.35 -29.22
CA HIS A 56 23.60 6.60 -30.38
C HIS A 56 22.99 5.20 -30.32
N SER A 57 22.33 4.81 -31.41
CA SER A 57 21.81 3.47 -31.64
C SER A 57 22.90 2.42 -31.35
N HIS A 58 22.84 1.76 -30.20
CA HIS A 58 23.72 0.65 -29.89
C HIS A 58 23.32 -0.54 -30.76
N THR A 59 24.09 -0.74 -31.82
CA THR A 59 24.08 -1.95 -32.64
C THR A 59 24.52 -3.14 -31.79
N GLU A 60 23.90 -4.32 -32.02
CA GLU A 60 24.11 -5.61 -31.35
C GLU A 60 25.57 -6.14 -31.31
N HIS A 61 26.56 -5.37 -31.76
CA HIS A 61 27.95 -5.83 -31.96
C HIS A 61 28.95 -5.37 -30.88
N SER A 62 28.52 -4.72 -29.79
CA SER A 62 29.45 -4.19 -28.77
C SER A 62 29.41 -4.87 -27.40
N TYR A 63 28.41 -5.70 -27.08
CA TYR A 63 28.30 -6.32 -25.75
C TYR A 63 29.33 -7.43 -25.49
N PRO A 64 29.62 -8.36 -26.43
CA PRO A 64 30.45 -9.53 -26.14
C PRO A 64 31.86 -9.18 -25.66
N ASP A 65 32.55 -8.28 -26.38
CA ASP A 65 33.91 -7.87 -26.04
C ASP A 65 33.98 -7.14 -24.69
N THR A 66 32.99 -6.28 -24.41
CA THR A 66 32.92 -5.55 -23.13
C THR A 66 32.66 -6.52 -21.98
N VAL A 67 31.73 -7.46 -22.14
CA VAL A 67 31.43 -8.48 -21.12
C VAL A 67 32.63 -9.40 -20.88
N GLU A 68 33.33 -9.83 -21.93
CA GLU A 68 34.54 -10.64 -21.80
C GLU A 68 35.65 -9.89 -21.04
N LYS A 69 35.88 -8.61 -21.36
CA LYS A 69 36.84 -7.76 -20.63
C LYS A 69 36.44 -7.59 -19.15
N ALA A 70 35.16 -7.35 -18.88
CA ALA A 70 34.65 -7.21 -17.52
C ALA A 70 34.81 -8.51 -16.70
N ILE A 71 34.53 -9.67 -17.31
CA ILE A 71 34.75 -10.99 -16.69
C ILE A 71 36.23 -11.20 -16.35
N ARG A 72 37.15 -10.64 -17.16
CA ARG A 72 38.60 -10.67 -16.89
C ARG A 72 39.08 -9.66 -15.86
N GLY A 73 38.20 -8.85 -15.28
CA GLY A 73 38.55 -7.89 -14.24
C GLY A 73 38.67 -6.44 -14.71
N ASP A 74 38.39 -6.13 -15.98
CA ASP A 74 38.50 -4.76 -16.51
C ASP A 74 37.43 -3.84 -15.89
N THR A 75 37.88 -2.87 -15.09
CA THR A 75 36.97 -1.95 -14.38
C THR A 75 36.27 -0.97 -15.33
N SER A 76 36.93 -0.55 -16.42
CA SER A 76 36.33 0.34 -17.42
C SER A 76 35.22 -0.38 -18.17
N ALA A 77 35.42 -1.66 -18.49
CA ALA A 77 34.40 -2.50 -19.09
C ALA A 77 33.20 -2.74 -18.15
N LEU A 78 33.44 -2.94 -16.84
CA LEU A 78 32.37 -3.03 -15.84
C LEU A 78 31.54 -1.75 -15.73
N LEU A 79 32.18 -0.58 -15.80
CA LEU A 79 31.46 0.70 -15.82
C LEU A 79 30.61 0.84 -17.09
N ALA A 80 31.14 0.41 -18.24
CA ALA A 80 30.39 0.43 -19.51
C ALA A 80 29.18 -0.53 -19.49
N ILE A 81 29.29 -1.70 -18.84
CA ILE A 81 28.18 -2.65 -18.69
C ILE A 81 26.93 -2.00 -18.08
N GLN A 82 27.11 -1.05 -17.16
CA GLN A 82 25.99 -0.38 -16.51
C GLN A 82 25.06 0.32 -17.52
N THR A 83 25.62 0.85 -18.62
CA THR A 83 24.85 1.58 -19.63
C THR A 83 24.08 0.66 -20.58
N TYR A 84 24.30 -0.66 -20.50
CA TYR A 84 23.64 -1.63 -21.37
C TYR A 84 22.34 -2.17 -20.78
N PHE A 85 22.10 -2.00 -19.48
CA PHE A 85 20.83 -2.39 -18.86
C PHE A 85 19.74 -1.38 -19.24
N ASP A 86 18.69 -1.88 -19.88
CA ASP A 86 17.57 -1.07 -20.34
C ASP A 86 16.22 -1.78 -20.08
N SER A 87 15.14 -1.13 -20.50
CA SER A 87 13.78 -1.65 -20.33
C SER A 87 13.45 -2.87 -21.21
N THR A 88 14.29 -3.22 -22.20
CA THR A 88 14.06 -4.36 -23.09
C THR A 88 14.47 -5.69 -22.46
N LEU A 89 15.28 -5.64 -21.40
CA LEU A 89 15.80 -6.78 -20.65
C LEU A 89 16.70 -7.73 -21.45
N TYR A 90 16.98 -7.45 -22.73
CA TYR A 90 17.82 -8.28 -23.57
C TYR A 90 19.22 -8.47 -22.96
N PHE A 91 19.81 -7.37 -22.52
CA PHE A 91 21.12 -7.39 -21.89
C PHE A 91 21.10 -8.09 -20.52
N HIS A 92 20.01 -8.01 -19.74
CA HIS A 92 19.88 -8.77 -18.48
C HIS A 92 19.95 -10.28 -18.72
N TYR A 93 19.24 -10.78 -19.75
CA TYR A 93 19.32 -12.20 -20.12
C TYR A 93 20.71 -12.58 -20.62
N TYR A 94 21.37 -11.72 -21.42
CA TYR A 94 22.75 -11.94 -21.85
C TYR A 94 23.72 -12.01 -20.66
N PHE A 95 23.62 -11.06 -19.73
CA PHE A 95 24.42 -10.99 -18.51
C PHE A 95 24.30 -12.27 -17.67
N MET A 96 23.07 -12.77 -17.53
CA MET A 96 22.75 -14.03 -16.85
C MET A 96 23.36 -15.25 -17.55
N GLN A 97 23.14 -15.38 -18.87
CA GLN A 97 23.64 -16.51 -19.68
C GLN A 97 25.17 -16.64 -19.63
N HIS A 98 25.87 -15.52 -19.51
CA HIS A 98 27.33 -15.47 -19.40
C HIS A 98 27.87 -15.61 -17.97
N ASN A 99 27.02 -15.93 -16.98
CA ASN A 99 27.39 -16.13 -15.58
C ASN A 99 28.19 -14.93 -14.99
N CYS A 100 27.81 -13.72 -15.36
CA CYS A 100 28.54 -12.52 -14.97
C CYS A 100 28.53 -12.33 -13.44
N CYS A 101 27.38 -12.56 -12.78
CA CYS A 101 27.25 -12.50 -11.32
C CYS A 101 28.30 -13.36 -10.61
N SER A 102 28.35 -14.67 -10.91
CA SER A 102 29.32 -15.58 -10.29
C SER A 102 30.76 -15.18 -10.59
N SER A 103 31.05 -14.74 -11.82
CA SER A 103 32.39 -14.35 -12.26
C SER A 103 32.92 -13.12 -11.52
N PHE A 104 32.05 -12.12 -11.30
CA PHE A 104 32.42 -10.89 -10.60
C PHE A 104 32.56 -11.14 -9.08
N LEU A 105 31.64 -11.90 -8.48
CA LEU A 105 31.67 -12.23 -7.06
C LEU A 105 32.92 -13.01 -6.62
N LYS A 106 33.50 -13.83 -7.51
CA LYS A 106 34.74 -14.57 -7.25
C LYS A 106 35.97 -13.66 -7.13
N GLN A 107 35.95 -12.51 -7.78
CA GLN A 107 37.10 -11.62 -7.89
C GLN A 107 37.09 -10.48 -6.87
N LEU A 108 35.96 -10.21 -6.20
CA LEU A 108 35.81 -9.10 -5.24
C LEU A 108 36.91 -9.04 -4.17
N ALA A 109 37.38 -10.19 -3.68
CA ALA A 109 38.38 -10.24 -2.61
C ALA A 109 39.82 -9.91 -3.07
N THR A 110 40.09 -9.94 -4.38
CA THR A 110 41.44 -9.77 -4.95
C THR A 110 41.58 -8.49 -5.77
N GLN A 111 40.52 -7.71 -5.89
CA GLN A 111 40.44 -6.53 -6.76
C GLN A 111 40.35 -5.25 -5.92
N PRO A 112 40.72 -4.07 -6.48
CA PRO A 112 40.64 -2.80 -5.77
C PRO A 112 39.20 -2.36 -5.50
N ASP A 113 39.01 -1.42 -4.59
CA ASP A 113 37.69 -0.85 -4.25
C ASP A 113 36.94 -0.31 -5.47
N SER A 114 37.65 0.27 -6.45
CA SER A 114 37.04 0.75 -7.71
C SER A 114 36.35 -0.36 -8.50
N TYR A 115 36.90 -1.58 -8.46
CA TYR A 115 36.28 -2.75 -9.06
C TYR A 115 35.02 -3.15 -8.30
N CYS A 116 35.08 -3.19 -6.96
CA CYS A 116 33.92 -3.50 -6.12
C CYS A 116 32.76 -2.52 -6.36
N VAL A 117 33.07 -1.22 -6.47
CA VAL A 117 32.09 -0.19 -6.80
C VAL A 117 31.46 -0.43 -8.18
N ALA A 118 32.27 -0.71 -9.20
CA ALA A 118 31.76 -0.97 -10.56
C ALA A 118 30.86 -2.22 -10.61
N VAL A 119 31.26 -3.30 -9.92
CA VAL A 119 30.46 -4.53 -9.80
C VAL A 119 29.12 -4.26 -9.10
N LEU A 120 29.14 -3.55 -7.97
CA LEU A 120 27.90 -3.23 -7.24
C LEU A 120 26.96 -2.35 -8.08
N ASN A 121 27.48 -1.44 -8.90
CA ASN A 121 26.66 -0.66 -9.82
C ASN A 121 26.00 -1.53 -10.89
N ALA A 122 26.77 -2.47 -11.47
CA ALA A 122 26.22 -3.43 -12.41
C ALA A 122 25.10 -4.27 -11.75
N PHE A 123 25.30 -4.72 -10.51
CA PHE A 123 24.28 -5.47 -9.77
C PHE A 123 23.06 -4.64 -9.42
N LEU A 124 23.21 -3.35 -9.11
CA LEU A 124 22.08 -2.45 -8.90
C LEU A 124 21.22 -2.31 -10.16
N SER A 125 21.84 -2.08 -11.32
CA SER A 125 21.14 -1.99 -12.61
C SER A 125 20.54 -3.33 -13.05
N TYR A 126 21.19 -4.43 -12.70
CA TYR A 126 20.71 -5.78 -13.00
C TYR A 126 19.48 -6.15 -12.16
N THR A 127 19.50 -5.83 -10.86
CA THR A 127 18.44 -6.18 -9.90
C THR A 127 17.34 -5.12 -9.80
N SER A 128 17.46 -3.98 -10.49
CA SER A 128 16.40 -2.97 -10.55
C SER A 128 15.28 -3.34 -11.54
N SER A 129 15.39 -4.46 -12.25
CA SER A 129 14.31 -4.93 -13.12
C SER A 129 13.10 -5.37 -12.28
N SER A 130 11.93 -5.49 -12.92
CA SER A 130 10.74 -6.08 -12.29
C SER A 130 10.71 -7.61 -12.33
N GLU A 131 11.72 -8.24 -12.92
CA GLU A 131 11.78 -9.70 -13.15
C GLU A 131 12.65 -10.36 -12.08
N LYS A 132 11.98 -11.06 -11.14
CA LYS A 132 12.61 -11.77 -10.01
C LYS A 132 13.74 -12.72 -10.42
N ILE A 133 13.74 -13.22 -11.66
CA ILE A 133 14.75 -14.15 -12.16
C ILE A 133 16.18 -13.58 -12.06
N PHE A 134 16.37 -12.27 -12.20
CA PHE A 134 17.70 -11.65 -12.11
C PHE A 134 18.16 -11.48 -10.66
N SER A 135 17.25 -11.15 -9.75
CA SER A 135 17.51 -11.21 -8.30
C SER A 135 17.90 -12.64 -7.88
N ASP A 136 17.15 -13.64 -8.34
CA ASP A 136 17.41 -15.06 -8.06
C ASP A 136 18.77 -15.52 -8.61
N ASP A 137 19.17 -15.06 -9.81
CA ASP A 137 20.49 -15.33 -10.38
C ASP A 137 21.62 -14.79 -9.49
N LEU A 138 21.50 -13.55 -9.03
CA LEU A 138 22.50 -12.94 -8.17
C LEU A 138 22.59 -13.64 -6.80
N VAL A 139 21.45 -14.01 -6.22
CA VAL A 139 21.38 -14.79 -4.98
C VAL A 139 22.05 -16.15 -5.16
N LYS A 140 21.68 -16.91 -6.20
CA LYS A 140 22.28 -18.23 -6.52
C LYS A 140 23.76 -18.17 -6.82
N SER A 141 24.23 -17.05 -7.41
CA SER A 141 25.64 -16.80 -7.69
C SER A 141 26.49 -16.56 -6.44
N GLY A 142 25.85 -16.38 -5.28
CA GLY A 142 26.50 -16.35 -3.99
C GLY A 142 26.69 -14.95 -3.39
N PHE A 143 25.78 -14.02 -3.70
CA PHE A 143 25.88 -12.64 -3.21
C PHE A 143 25.80 -12.55 -1.68
N PHE A 144 24.88 -13.29 -1.05
CA PHE A 144 24.74 -13.28 0.42
C PHE A 144 26.00 -13.75 1.16
N GLN A 145 26.76 -14.69 0.60
CA GLN A 145 28.04 -15.15 1.17
C GLN A 145 29.12 -14.06 1.12
N ARG A 146 28.95 -13.01 0.30
CA ARG A 146 29.87 -11.87 0.21
C ARG A 146 29.39 -10.64 0.98
N THR A 147 28.15 -10.62 1.45
CA THR A 147 27.55 -9.49 2.16
C THR A 147 28.39 -9.03 3.35
N GLU A 148 28.88 -9.95 4.18
CA GLU A 148 29.66 -9.55 5.35
C GLU A 148 30.95 -8.82 5.01
N TYR A 149 31.66 -9.34 4.00
CA TYR A 149 32.86 -8.73 3.42
C TYR A 149 32.50 -7.36 2.86
N LEU A 150 31.54 -7.26 1.95
CA LEU A 150 31.17 -6.00 1.31
C LEU A 150 30.75 -4.91 2.31
N LEU A 151 29.99 -5.28 3.34
CA LEU A 151 29.57 -4.37 4.40
C LEU A 151 30.68 -3.96 5.38
N SER A 152 31.86 -4.59 5.33
CA SER A 152 33.02 -4.14 6.11
C SER A 152 33.95 -3.24 5.31
N HIS A 153 33.62 -2.93 4.04
CA HIS A 153 34.46 -2.12 3.15
C HIS A 153 33.88 -0.72 2.99
N GLY A 154 34.60 0.28 3.52
CA GLY A 154 34.35 1.71 3.28
C GLY A 154 32.90 2.19 3.46
N GLU A 155 32.67 3.48 3.28
CA GLU A 155 31.29 3.99 3.26
C GLU A 155 30.59 3.66 1.94
N ASP A 156 31.26 3.89 0.80
CA ASP A 156 30.62 3.80 -0.52
C ASP A 156 30.25 2.36 -0.91
N ILE A 157 31.13 1.39 -0.67
CA ILE A 157 30.87 -0.03 -0.98
C ILE A 157 29.78 -0.55 -0.05
N SER A 158 29.86 -0.29 1.26
CA SER A 158 28.80 -0.64 2.21
C SER A 158 27.45 -0.08 1.79
N ARG A 159 27.38 1.22 1.47
CA ARG A 159 26.14 1.90 1.04
C ARG A 159 25.53 1.26 -0.20
N ARG A 160 26.32 1.01 -1.25
CA ARG A 160 25.84 0.35 -2.48
C ARG A 160 25.38 -1.09 -2.22
N THR A 161 26.06 -1.79 -1.31
CA THR A 161 25.67 -3.13 -0.89
C THR A 161 24.30 -3.14 -0.23
N LEU A 162 23.98 -2.15 0.62
CA LEU A 162 22.65 -2.00 1.21
C LEU A 162 21.56 -1.77 0.17
N PHE A 163 21.84 -1.02 -0.90
CA PHE A 163 20.88 -0.87 -2.01
C PHE A 163 20.65 -2.18 -2.78
N VAL A 164 21.72 -2.95 -3.09
CA VAL A 164 21.57 -4.25 -3.76
C VAL A 164 20.74 -5.19 -2.88
N LEU A 165 21.06 -5.27 -1.59
CA LEU A 165 20.28 -6.04 -0.62
C LEU A 165 18.82 -5.59 -0.59
N GLY A 166 18.56 -4.29 -0.59
CA GLY A 166 17.19 -3.76 -0.65
C GLY A 166 16.39 -4.30 -1.83
N ASN A 167 16.97 -4.35 -3.03
CA ASN A 167 16.29 -4.94 -4.19
C ASN A 167 15.95 -6.42 -3.94
N LEU A 168 16.96 -7.21 -3.56
CA LEU A 168 16.81 -8.67 -3.35
C LEU A 168 15.76 -9.02 -2.29
N LEU A 169 15.77 -8.32 -1.15
CA LEU A 169 14.91 -8.61 -0.01
C LEU A 169 13.44 -8.24 -0.26
N SER A 170 13.20 -7.27 -1.14
CA SER A 170 11.84 -6.78 -1.40
C SER A 170 10.96 -7.76 -2.20
N GLU A 171 11.58 -8.74 -2.85
CA GLU A 171 10.92 -9.68 -3.78
C GLU A 171 10.77 -11.11 -3.21
N SER A 172 11.37 -11.38 -2.05
CA SER A 172 11.53 -12.74 -1.51
C SER A 172 11.41 -12.75 0.01
N LYS A 173 10.37 -13.40 0.52
CA LYS A 173 10.17 -13.56 1.96
C LYS A 173 11.28 -14.42 2.56
N GLU A 174 11.68 -15.48 1.86
CA GLU A 174 12.73 -16.39 2.30
C GLU A 174 14.07 -15.66 2.49
N ASP A 175 14.42 -14.78 1.55
CA ASP A 175 15.66 -13.99 1.65
C ASP A 175 15.56 -12.93 2.76
N ALA A 176 14.39 -12.30 2.91
CA ALA A 176 14.12 -11.37 4.01
C ALA A 176 14.22 -12.05 5.39
N ASP A 177 13.67 -13.27 5.53
CA ASP A 177 13.75 -14.08 6.75
C ASP A 177 15.21 -14.46 7.05
N CYS A 178 15.98 -14.87 6.03
CA CYS A 178 17.41 -15.16 6.17
C CYS A 178 18.21 -13.93 6.62
N PHE A 179 17.90 -12.74 6.09
CA PHE A 179 18.55 -11.49 6.48
C PHE A 179 18.31 -11.15 7.95
N VAL A 180 17.06 -11.30 8.43
CA VAL A 180 16.71 -11.11 9.84
C VAL A 180 17.41 -12.14 10.73
N ALA A 181 17.42 -13.41 10.33
CA ALA A 181 18.06 -14.49 11.08
C ALA A 181 19.60 -14.34 11.18
N SER A 182 20.23 -13.71 10.18
CA SER A 182 21.69 -13.52 10.10
C SER A 182 22.21 -12.32 10.91
N ASN A 183 21.36 -11.70 11.75
CA ASN A 183 21.68 -10.50 12.53
C ASN A 183 22.19 -9.29 11.72
N LEU A 184 21.87 -9.23 10.42
CA LEU A 184 22.32 -8.14 9.56
C LEU A 184 21.62 -6.82 9.89
N CYS A 185 20.43 -6.85 10.52
CA CYS A 185 19.78 -5.64 11.03
C CYS A 185 20.65 -4.90 12.05
N ASP A 186 21.28 -5.62 12.99
CA ASP A 186 22.17 -5.03 13.99
C ASP A 186 23.41 -4.43 13.34
N LYS A 187 24.02 -5.17 12.40
CA LYS A 187 25.15 -4.68 11.62
C LYS A 187 24.79 -3.41 10.84
N THR A 188 23.60 -3.33 10.24
CA THR A 188 23.12 -2.13 9.56
C THR A 188 23.02 -0.93 10.51
N PHE A 189 22.52 -1.13 11.73
CA PHE A 189 22.50 -0.06 12.73
C PHE A 189 23.91 0.37 13.16
N ASP A 190 24.84 -0.56 13.32
CA ASP A 190 26.23 -0.24 13.66
C ASP A 190 26.92 0.55 12.55
N LEU A 191 26.70 0.17 11.28
CA LEU A 191 27.20 0.89 10.13
C LEU A 191 26.62 2.31 10.04
N LEU A 192 25.34 2.50 10.35
CA LEU A 192 24.75 3.83 10.38
C LEU A 192 25.41 4.73 11.44
N ARG A 193 25.80 4.17 12.59
CA ARG A 193 26.56 4.93 13.61
C ARG A 193 27.97 5.26 13.14
N GLN A 194 28.57 4.36 12.37
CA GLN A 194 29.90 4.56 11.80
C GLN A 194 29.91 5.61 10.67
N TYR A 195 28.87 5.63 9.84
CA TYR A 195 28.73 6.49 8.66
C TYR A 195 27.47 7.37 8.77
N PRO A 196 27.50 8.48 9.51
CA PRO A 196 26.31 9.29 9.78
C PRO A 196 25.94 10.26 8.64
N SER A 197 26.29 9.93 7.38
CA SER A 197 25.98 10.78 6.22
C SER A 197 24.50 10.65 5.80
N PRO A 198 23.89 11.71 5.24
CA PRO A 198 22.54 11.62 4.69
C PRO A 198 22.39 10.54 3.60
N GLN A 199 23.42 10.34 2.79
CA GLN A 199 23.44 9.33 1.72
C GLN A 199 23.45 7.91 2.29
N PHE A 200 24.19 7.69 3.39
CA PHE A 200 24.19 6.39 4.06
C PHE A 200 22.85 6.13 4.77
N LEU A 201 22.28 7.15 5.41
CA LEU A 201 20.94 7.07 6.00
C LEU A 201 19.89 6.69 4.95
N ALA A 202 19.92 7.30 3.76
CA ALA A 202 19.00 6.96 2.68
C ALA A 202 19.11 5.48 2.28
N ALA A 203 20.32 4.93 2.22
CA ALA A 203 20.53 3.50 1.94
C ALA A 203 19.97 2.59 3.05
N VAL A 204 20.12 2.98 4.32
CA VAL A 204 19.57 2.23 5.46
C VAL A 204 18.04 2.28 5.48
N VAL A 205 17.45 3.45 5.23
CA VAL A 205 16.00 3.61 5.12
C VAL A 205 15.44 2.77 3.97
N PHE A 206 16.08 2.83 2.79
CA PHE A 206 15.71 2.00 1.64
C PHE A 206 15.77 0.52 1.99
N LEU A 207 16.88 0.05 2.59
CA LEU A 207 17.04 -1.33 3.01
C LEU A 207 15.91 -1.77 3.94
N PHE A 208 15.63 -1.01 5.02
CA PHE A 208 14.61 -1.43 5.99
C PHE A 208 13.19 -1.37 5.43
N LYS A 209 12.86 -0.37 4.61
CA LYS A 209 11.59 -0.33 3.87
C LYS A 209 11.43 -1.58 2.99
N SER A 210 12.49 -1.93 2.25
CA SER A 210 12.49 -3.09 1.37
C SER A 210 12.43 -4.42 2.12
N LEU A 211 13.17 -4.53 3.23
CA LEU A 211 13.11 -5.67 4.13
C LEU A 211 11.70 -5.87 4.65
N ILE A 212 11.04 -4.80 5.13
CA ILE A 212 9.65 -4.85 5.58
C ILE A 212 8.72 -5.30 4.45
N ARG A 213 8.94 -4.81 3.21
CA ARG A 213 8.13 -5.20 2.05
C ARG A 213 8.24 -6.70 1.73
N GLY A 214 9.41 -7.31 1.96
CA GLY A 214 9.60 -8.76 1.90
C GLY A 214 8.79 -9.54 2.96
N ASN A 215 8.14 -8.84 3.90
CA ASN A 215 7.31 -9.39 4.97
C ASN A 215 7.98 -10.52 5.78
N PRO A 216 9.19 -10.29 6.33
CA PRO A 216 9.87 -11.30 7.12
C PRO A 216 9.26 -11.44 8.51
N ASP A 217 9.58 -12.56 9.15
CA ASP A 217 9.21 -12.88 10.52
C ASP A 217 10.17 -12.15 11.48
N PHE A 218 9.86 -10.89 11.76
CA PHE A 218 10.63 -10.12 12.72
C PHE A 218 10.46 -10.67 14.14
N ASN A 219 11.58 -10.83 14.85
CA ASN A 219 11.50 -10.84 16.30
C ASN A 219 11.07 -9.44 16.80
N ARG A 220 10.36 -9.41 17.92
CA ARG A 220 9.78 -8.19 18.49
C ARG A 220 10.79 -7.06 18.68
N LYS A 221 11.99 -7.38 19.19
CA LYS A 221 13.04 -6.37 19.48
C LYS A 221 13.57 -5.70 18.22
N THR A 222 13.78 -6.48 17.16
CA THR A 222 14.24 -5.95 15.86
C THR A 222 13.19 -5.03 15.26
N LEU A 223 11.91 -5.44 15.26
CA LEU A 223 10.83 -4.60 14.76
C LEU A 223 10.68 -3.31 15.57
N GLU A 224 10.74 -3.40 16.91
CA GLU A 224 10.73 -2.23 17.80
C GLU A 224 11.85 -1.23 17.48
N ARG A 225 13.06 -1.72 17.20
CA ARG A 225 14.19 -0.87 16.82
C ARG A 225 14.01 -0.22 15.46
N ILE A 226 13.50 -0.94 14.46
CA ILE A 226 13.24 -0.40 13.13
C ILE A 226 12.15 0.68 13.19
N VAL A 227 11.06 0.42 13.92
CA VAL A 227 9.99 1.41 14.12
C VAL A 227 10.50 2.65 14.85
N ALA A 228 11.27 2.48 15.94
CA ALA A 228 11.87 3.61 16.65
C ALA A 228 12.84 4.41 15.77
N PHE A 229 13.62 3.74 14.93
CA PHE A 229 14.49 4.37 13.94
C PHE A 229 13.69 5.19 12.92
N PHE A 230 12.63 4.62 12.34
CA PHE A 230 11.74 5.32 11.42
C PHE A 230 11.09 6.56 12.05
N ILE A 231 10.58 6.46 13.27
CA ILE A 231 10.08 7.64 14.00
C ILE A 231 11.20 8.67 14.17
N GLY A 232 12.39 8.26 14.59
CA GLY A 232 13.54 9.16 14.71
C GLY A 232 13.90 9.89 13.40
N VAL A 233 13.73 9.23 12.25
CA VAL A 233 13.90 9.87 10.94
C VAL A 233 12.80 10.89 10.67
N LEU A 234 11.52 10.58 10.92
CA LEU A 234 10.41 11.52 10.75
C LEU A 234 10.44 12.70 11.75
N ASP A 235 11.16 12.55 12.86
CA ASP A 235 11.38 13.60 13.86
C ASP A 235 12.54 14.53 13.51
N GLY A 236 13.46 14.07 12.65
CA GLY A 236 14.62 14.84 12.23
C GLY A 236 14.25 15.94 11.24
N LYS A 237 14.79 17.14 11.45
CA LYS A 237 14.45 18.34 10.64
C LYS A 237 15.34 18.54 9.40
N CYS A 238 16.21 17.59 9.07
CA CYS A 238 17.29 17.79 8.09
C CYS A 238 17.30 16.77 6.95
N PHE A 239 16.25 15.96 6.79
CA PHE A 239 16.21 14.94 5.75
C PHE A 239 15.48 15.42 4.51
N SER A 240 15.80 14.84 3.36
CA SER A 240 15.07 15.12 2.12
C SER A 240 13.67 14.51 2.19
N ASN A 241 12.74 15.08 1.43
CA ASN A 241 11.38 14.56 1.31
C ASN A 241 11.36 13.09 0.85
N ASP A 242 12.36 12.66 0.08
CA ASP A 242 12.43 11.29 -0.44
C ASP A 242 12.70 10.27 0.67
N ILE A 243 13.58 10.60 1.62
CA ILE A 243 13.85 9.74 2.79
C ILE A 243 12.61 9.63 3.66
N GLU A 244 11.93 10.75 3.94
CA GLU A 244 10.67 10.73 4.69
C GLU A 244 9.62 9.87 3.98
N ASN A 245 9.46 10.04 2.66
CA ASN A 245 8.52 9.26 1.87
C ASN A 245 8.80 7.75 1.97
N ASP A 246 10.07 7.34 1.91
CA ASP A 246 10.45 5.93 2.07
C ASP A 246 10.12 5.39 3.46
N VAL A 247 10.32 6.17 4.51
CA VAL A 247 9.90 5.79 5.87
C VAL A 247 8.37 5.63 5.96
N LEU A 248 7.60 6.55 5.38
CA LEU A 248 6.14 6.48 5.37
C LEU A 248 5.65 5.24 4.60
N TRP A 249 6.31 4.88 3.49
CA TRP A 249 6.05 3.62 2.80
C TRP A 249 6.38 2.41 3.67
N GLY A 250 7.48 2.43 4.41
CA GLY A 250 7.83 1.40 5.38
C GLY A 250 6.71 1.16 6.40
N PHE A 251 6.16 2.23 6.99
CA PHE A 251 5.00 2.13 7.88
C PHE A 251 3.76 1.58 7.17
N SER A 252 3.50 2.02 5.95
CA SER A 252 2.40 1.49 5.15
C SER A 252 2.53 -0.02 4.92
N PHE A 253 3.72 -0.54 4.64
CA PHE A 253 3.93 -1.98 4.46
C PHE A 253 3.78 -2.73 5.79
N LEU A 254 4.28 -2.18 6.90
CA LEU A 254 4.05 -2.78 8.23
C LEU A 254 2.55 -2.89 8.56
N SER A 255 1.75 -1.91 8.14
CA SER A 255 0.30 -1.90 8.40
C SER A 255 -0.48 -2.98 7.65
N ASP A 256 0.10 -3.57 6.60
CA ASP A 256 -0.54 -4.64 5.83
C ASP A 256 -0.59 -5.96 6.63
N ASN A 257 0.23 -6.12 7.66
CA ASN A 257 0.24 -7.28 8.54
C ASN A 257 -0.40 -6.95 9.90
N GLU A 258 -1.59 -7.50 10.15
CA GLU A 258 -2.40 -7.26 11.34
C GLU A 258 -1.73 -7.72 12.66
N ASN A 259 -0.68 -8.55 12.57
CA ASN A 259 0.07 -8.98 13.75
C ASN A 259 1.04 -7.92 14.28
N ASN A 260 1.29 -6.85 13.52
CA ASN A 260 2.21 -5.78 13.88
C ASN A 260 1.60 -4.80 14.90
N LYS A 261 1.25 -5.32 16.08
CA LYS A 261 0.61 -4.56 17.18
C LYS A 261 1.41 -3.34 17.66
N ILE A 262 2.71 -3.27 17.35
CA ILE A 262 3.54 -2.10 17.62
C ILE A 262 3.03 -0.83 16.96
N LEU A 263 2.33 -0.95 15.83
CA LEU A 263 1.78 0.21 15.11
C LEU A 263 0.62 0.88 15.85
N PHE A 264 0.08 0.24 16.89
CA PHE A 264 -0.95 0.82 17.75
C PHE A 264 -0.36 1.70 18.86
N ASP A 265 0.97 1.81 18.94
CA ASP A 265 1.61 2.77 19.84
C ASP A 265 1.17 4.20 19.47
N ARG A 266 0.75 4.95 20.49
CA ARG A 266 0.27 6.33 20.33
C ARG A 266 1.29 7.22 19.63
N ASN A 267 2.59 7.04 19.89
CA ASN A 267 3.63 7.84 19.25
C ASN A 267 3.68 7.62 17.73
N VAL A 268 3.45 6.37 17.28
CA VAL A 268 3.40 6.04 15.85
C VAL A 268 2.16 6.66 15.21
N ILE A 269 1.01 6.48 15.84
CA ILE A 269 -0.27 7.03 15.36
C ILE A 269 -0.21 8.56 15.25
N GLU A 270 0.23 9.24 16.31
CA GLU A 270 0.37 10.69 16.35
C GLU A 270 1.36 11.19 15.28
N ARG A 271 2.51 10.53 15.14
CA ARG A 271 3.50 10.91 14.13
C ARG A 271 2.97 10.77 12.71
N MET A 272 2.29 9.67 12.40
CA MET A 272 1.66 9.47 11.09
C MET A 272 0.52 10.48 10.87
N TYR A 273 -0.19 10.86 11.94
CA TYR A 273 -1.29 11.83 11.85
C TYR A 273 -0.81 13.23 11.47
N VAL A 274 0.38 13.65 11.91
CA VAL A 274 0.99 14.92 11.47
C VAL A 274 1.10 15.02 9.94
N TYR A 275 1.35 13.90 9.26
CA TYR A 275 1.36 13.86 7.79
C TYR A 275 -0.05 13.81 7.19
N PHE A 276 -0.98 13.16 7.88
CA PHE A 276 -2.39 13.11 7.51
C PHE A 276 -3.06 14.50 7.56
N GLU A 277 -2.77 15.28 8.60
CA GLU A 277 -3.28 16.66 8.80
C GLU A 277 -2.86 17.63 7.69
N LYS A 278 -1.85 17.29 6.89
CA LYS A 278 -1.44 18.07 5.71
C LYS A 278 -2.50 18.08 4.60
N GLY A 279 -3.62 17.35 4.74
CA GLY A 279 -4.78 17.43 3.84
C GLY A 279 -4.39 17.09 2.41
N ASN A 280 -4.55 18.05 1.49
CA ASN A 280 -4.17 17.88 0.09
C ASN A 280 -2.69 17.52 -0.14
N LYS A 281 -1.82 17.69 0.85
CA LYS A 281 -0.40 17.29 0.80
C LYS A 281 -0.11 15.98 1.54
N CYS A 282 -1.13 15.25 2.01
CA CYS A 282 -0.96 13.96 2.65
C CYS A 282 -0.41 12.92 1.65
N PRO A 283 0.68 12.22 1.99
CA PRO A 283 1.19 11.11 1.19
C PRO A 283 0.20 9.94 1.11
N GLU A 284 0.22 9.21 -0.01
CA GLU A 284 -0.63 8.03 -0.21
C GLU A 284 -0.36 6.94 0.82
N SER A 285 0.90 6.73 1.17
CA SER A 285 1.34 5.75 2.17
C SER A 285 0.72 5.99 3.55
N VAL A 286 0.47 7.26 3.91
CA VAL A 286 -0.17 7.63 5.18
C VAL A 286 -1.66 7.31 5.16
N MET A 287 -2.35 7.60 4.05
CA MET A 287 -3.75 7.19 3.88
C MET A 287 -3.87 5.66 3.93
N ARG A 288 -2.96 4.95 3.23
CA ARG A 288 -2.91 3.48 3.26
C ARG A 288 -2.70 2.94 4.68
N PHE A 289 -1.75 3.52 5.41
CA PHE A 289 -1.48 3.19 6.80
C PHE A 289 -2.75 3.30 7.66
N PHE A 290 -3.42 4.47 7.66
CA PHE A 290 -4.63 4.65 8.45
C PHE A 290 -5.77 3.74 7.99
N GLY A 291 -5.99 3.59 6.68
CA GLY A 291 -7.05 2.73 6.17
C GLY A 291 -6.85 1.25 6.49
N ASN A 292 -5.62 0.81 6.75
CA ASN A 292 -5.34 -0.50 7.32
C ASN A 292 -5.62 -0.54 8.82
N LEU A 293 -5.09 0.40 9.60
CA LEU A 293 -5.20 0.41 11.05
C LEU A 293 -6.63 0.57 11.58
N VAL A 294 -7.47 1.37 10.91
CA VAL A 294 -8.87 1.62 11.34
C VAL A 294 -9.75 0.37 11.37
N ARG A 295 -9.29 -0.73 10.74
CA ARG A 295 -9.97 -2.04 10.75
C ARG A 295 -9.43 -2.97 11.85
N GLN A 296 -8.23 -2.71 12.35
CA GLN A 296 -7.51 -3.62 13.23
C GLN A 296 -7.75 -3.32 14.72
N THR A 297 -8.13 -2.08 15.05
CA THR A 297 -8.41 -1.64 16.43
C THR A 297 -9.45 -0.51 16.44
N ASP A 298 -10.25 -0.44 17.51
CA ASP A 298 -11.25 0.61 17.72
C ASP A 298 -10.61 1.94 18.22
N ASP A 299 -9.36 1.88 18.71
CA ASP A 299 -8.64 3.04 19.23
C ASP A 299 -8.23 4.03 18.13
N VAL A 300 -7.84 3.53 16.95
CA VAL A 300 -7.38 4.37 15.83
C VAL A 300 -8.54 5.18 15.23
N PRO A 301 -9.71 4.60 14.91
CA PRO A 301 -10.89 5.37 14.52
C PRO A 301 -11.21 6.47 15.53
N THR A 302 -11.24 6.14 16.82
CA THR A 302 -11.53 7.09 17.90
C THR A 302 -10.52 8.25 17.91
N PHE A 303 -9.22 7.94 17.81
CA PHE A 303 -8.17 8.93 17.70
C PHE A 303 -8.37 9.84 16.47
N MET A 304 -8.58 9.27 15.29
CA MET A 304 -8.72 10.06 14.06
C MET A 304 -9.92 11.01 14.12
N ILE A 305 -11.05 10.54 14.65
CA ILE A 305 -12.29 11.33 14.77
C ILE A 305 -12.09 12.49 15.74
N THR A 306 -11.49 12.22 16.91
CA THR A 306 -11.22 13.27 17.93
C THR A 306 -10.28 14.36 17.41
N HIS A 307 -9.48 14.06 16.38
CA HIS A 307 -8.59 15.02 15.73
C HIS A 307 -9.15 15.58 14.39
N ASN A 308 -10.47 15.46 14.15
CA ASN A 308 -11.18 16.04 13.00
C ASN A 308 -10.84 15.43 11.63
N CYS A 309 -10.57 14.13 11.55
CA CYS A 309 -10.22 13.49 10.28
C CYS A 309 -11.24 13.70 9.16
N PHE A 310 -12.54 13.79 9.47
CA PHE A 310 -13.59 14.00 8.46
C PHE A 310 -13.43 15.33 7.72
N LYS A 311 -13.06 16.40 8.44
CA LYS A 311 -12.83 17.71 7.81
C LYS A 311 -11.59 17.67 6.92
N ILE A 312 -10.56 16.95 7.35
CA ILE A 312 -9.33 16.73 6.58
C ILE A 312 -9.64 15.98 5.28
N PHE A 313 -10.44 14.89 5.34
CA PHE A 313 -10.90 14.18 4.14
C PHE A 313 -11.73 15.07 3.21
N GLU A 314 -12.60 15.93 3.76
CA GLU A 314 -13.37 16.88 2.95
C GLU A 314 -12.45 17.84 2.20
N ILE A 315 -11.41 18.37 2.87
CA ILE A 315 -10.39 19.22 2.24
C ILE A 315 -9.64 18.45 1.14
N MET A 316 -9.25 17.19 1.41
CA MET A 316 -8.56 16.32 0.45
C MET A 316 -9.37 16.09 -0.83
N LEU A 317 -10.68 15.94 -0.68
CA LEU A 317 -11.59 15.58 -1.78
C LEU A 317 -12.17 16.81 -2.51
N ALA A 318 -12.08 18.01 -1.91
CA ALA A 318 -12.60 19.24 -2.51
C ALA A 318 -11.76 19.76 -3.69
N GLU A 319 -10.43 19.56 -3.69
CA GLU A 319 -9.53 20.21 -4.67
C GLU A 319 -9.24 19.35 -5.90
N ARG A 320 -9.26 18.01 -5.80
CA ARG A 320 -8.79 17.11 -6.88
C ARG A 320 -9.61 15.82 -6.99
N PRO A 321 -10.85 15.90 -7.49
CA PRO A 321 -11.76 14.77 -7.64
C PRO A 321 -11.14 13.56 -8.38
N GLY A 322 -10.50 13.74 -9.54
CA GLY A 322 -10.02 12.61 -10.36
C GLY A 322 -8.73 11.91 -9.91
N ASP A 323 -8.06 12.32 -8.84
CA ASP A 323 -6.69 11.85 -8.55
C ASP A 323 -6.66 10.47 -7.85
N ILE A 324 -5.56 9.71 -8.00
CA ILE A 324 -5.28 8.47 -7.24
C ILE A 324 -5.36 8.70 -5.71
N ARG A 325 -5.18 9.94 -5.26
CA ARG A 325 -5.43 10.35 -3.88
C ARG A 325 -6.89 10.25 -3.46
N ALA A 326 -7.83 10.63 -4.33
CA ALA A 326 -9.26 10.49 -4.04
C ALA A 326 -9.63 9.01 -3.84
N LYS A 327 -9.03 8.11 -4.62
CA LYS A 327 -9.16 6.65 -4.41
C LYS A 327 -8.73 6.26 -3.00
N ASN A 328 -7.53 6.65 -2.56
CA ASN A 328 -7.01 6.28 -1.24
C ASN A 328 -7.81 6.93 -0.10
N ALA A 329 -8.30 8.16 -0.27
CA ALA A 329 -9.16 8.83 0.69
C ALA A 329 -10.50 8.11 0.84
N PHE A 330 -11.20 7.81 -0.26
CA PHE A 330 -12.45 7.04 -0.23
C PHE A 330 -12.25 5.62 0.28
N TRP A 331 -11.14 4.98 -0.07
CA TRP A 331 -10.80 3.67 0.47
C TRP A 331 -10.64 3.71 1.99
N THR A 332 -9.90 4.70 2.52
CA THR A 332 -9.71 4.90 3.95
C THR A 332 -11.03 5.20 4.65
N LEU A 333 -11.84 6.12 4.10
CA LEU A 333 -13.18 6.44 4.61
C LEU A 333 -14.08 5.21 4.63
N SER A 334 -14.06 4.39 3.58
CA SER A 334 -14.90 3.19 3.49
C SER A 334 -14.53 2.12 4.51
N ASN A 335 -13.27 2.09 4.97
CA ASN A 335 -12.81 1.24 6.05
C ASN A 335 -13.08 1.84 7.45
N LEU A 336 -13.11 3.17 7.55
CA LEU A 336 -13.40 3.89 8.79
C LEU A 336 -14.90 3.89 9.13
N VAL A 337 -15.79 4.10 8.15
CA VAL A 337 -17.23 4.23 8.40
C VAL A 337 -17.84 3.02 9.13
N PRO A 338 -17.49 1.76 8.81
CA PRO A 338 -18.01 0.59 9.51
C PRO A 338 -17.63 0.51 11.00
N SER A 339 -16.54 1.15 11.42
CA SER A 339 -16.11 1.16 12.83
C SER A 339 -16.65 2.34 13.62
N LEU A 340 -17.44 3.22 13.00
CA LEU A 340 -18.03 4.36 13.69
C LEU A 340 -19.18 3.94 14.62
N SER A 341 -19.28 4.60 15.77
CA SER A 341 -20.54 4.62 16.50
C SER A 341 -21.59 5.42 15.71
N LYS A 342 -22.87 5.21 16.03
CA LYS A 342 -23.99 5.97 15.45
C LYS A 342 -23.79 7.48 15.63
N GLU A 343 -23.30 7.91 16.79
CA GLU A 343 -23.03 9.31 17.12
C GLU A 343 -21.94 9.89 16.22
N ASN A 344 -20.86 9.13 15.98
CA ASN A 344 -19.77 9.54 15.11
C ASN A 344 -20.17 9.53 13.63
N ALA A 345 -21.02 8.60 13.21
CA ALA A 345 -21.62 8.62 11.87
C ALA A 345 -22.50 9.87 11.67
N TYR A 346 -23.31 10.25 12.66
CA TYR A 346 -24.01 11.53 12.64
C TYR A 346 -23.07 12.72 12.61
N ALA A 347 -21.97 12.70 13.36
CA ALA A 347 -20.99 13.78 13.36
C ALA A 347 -20.38 13.96 11.96
N LEU A 348 -20.01 12.88 11.27
CA LEU A 348 -19.56 12.91 9.88
C LEU A 348 -20.58 13.62 8.98
N LEU A 349 -21.84 13.22 9.06
CA LEU A 349 -22.93 13.76 8.24
C LEU A 349 -23.27 15.22 8.57
N LYS A 350 -23.14 15.63 9.84
CA LYS A 350 -23.44 17.00 10.30
C LYS A 350 -22.32 17.99 10.02
N THR A 351 -21.07 17.53 10.06
CA THR A 351 -19.90 18.41 10.02
C THR A 351 -19.25 18.50 8.64
N THR A 352 -19.63 17.63 7.70
CA THR A 352 -19.05 17.58 6.36
C THR A 352 -20.09 17.35 5.28
N LYS A 353 -19.71 17.64 4.03
CA LYS A 353 -20.46 17.35 2.81
C LYS A 353 -19.97 16.10 2.09
N LEU A 354 -19.17 15.25 2.76
CA LEU A 354 -18.55 14.07 2.16
C LEU A 354 -19.59 13.11 1.56
N PHE A 355 -20.71 12.91 2.26
CA PHE A 355 -21.78 12.02 1.80
C PHE A 355 -22.49 12.56 0.55
N GLN A 356 -22.84 13.85 0.55
CA GLN A 356 -23.46 14.51 -0.60
C GLN A 356 -22.51 14.54 -1.79
N LEU A 357 -21.25 14.89 -1.57
CA LEU A 357 -20.19 14.86 -2.59
C LEU A 357 -20.12 13.45 -3.21
N SER A 358 -20.07 12.41 -2.39
CA SER A 358 -20.03 11.01 -2.86
C SER A 358 -21.23 10.64 -3.73
N CYS A 359 -22.43 11.05 -3.34
CA CYS A 359 -23.63 10.83 -4.13
C CYS A 359 -23.57 11.58 -5.47
N THR A 360 -23.11 12.84 -5.47
CA THR A 360 -22.91 13.60 -6.71
C THR A 360 -21.94 12.89 -7.65
N ILE A 361 -20.80 12.42 -7.14
CA ILE A 361 -19.77 11.70 -7.91
C ILE A 361 -20.37 10.51 -8.67
N VAL A 362 -21.18 9.72 -7.97
CA VAL A 362 -21.83 8.55 -8.54
C VAL A 362 -22.87 8.92 -9.60
N ILE A 363 -23.66 9.97 -9.34
CA ILE A 363 -24.73 10.41 -10.24
C ILE A 363 -24.15 10.94 -11.54
N THR A 364 -23.14 11.81 -11.45
CA THR A 364 -22.52 12.45 -12.61
C THR A 364 -21.53 11.53 -13.32
N LYS A 365 -21.00 10.52 -12.61
CA LYS A 365 -19.90 9.66 -13.07
C LYS A 365 -18.64 10.45 -13.42
N ASP A 366 -18.39 11.57 -12.73
CA ASP A 366 -17.26 12.49 -13.00
C ASP A 366 -15.86 11.93 -12.61
N TYR A 367 -15.78 10.65 -12.24
CA TYR A 367 -14.58 10.03 -11.66
C TYR A 367 -14.21 8.76 -12.41
N TYR A 368 -12.91 8.42 -12.36
CA TYR A 368 -12.41 7.16 -12.91
C TYR A 368 -13.09 5.94 -12.29
N SER A 369 -13.31 4.92 -13.11
CA SER A 369 -13.99 3.68 -12.70
C SER A 369 -13.37 3.00 -11.47
N ASN A 370 -12.06 3.16 -11.27
CA ASN A 370 -11.34 2.60 -10.14
C ASN A 370 -11.56 3.35 -8.82
N VAL A 371 -12.02 4.60 -8.83
CA VAL A 371 -12.41 5.37 -7.62
C VAL A 371 -13.85 5.05 -7.24
N LEU A 372 -14.73 4.89 -8.23
CA LEU A 372 -16.16 4.68 -8.01
C LEU A 372 -16.47 3.50 -7.09
N ILE A 373 -15.69 2.42 -7.15
CA ILE A 373 -15.87 1.25 -6.26
C ILE A 373 -15.72 1.64 -4.78
N ASP A 374 -14.69 2.41 -4.44
CA ASP A 374 -14.44 2.81 -3.05
C ASP A 374 -15.48 3.89 -2.60
N VAL A 375 -15.97 4.73 -3.52
CA VAL A 375 -17.10 5.65 -3.28
C VAL A 375 -18.38 4.87 -2.99
N TRP A 376 -18.66 3.82 -3.75
CA TRP A 376 -19.81 2.94 -3.50
C TRP A 376 -19.72 2.26 -2.14
N TYR A 377 -18.54 1.79 -1.74
CA TYR A 377 -18.36 1.26 -0.39
C TYR A 377 -18.64 2.31 0.69
N PHE A 378 -18.14 3.54 0.51
CA PHE A 378 -18.40 4.62 1.44
C PHE A 378 -19.90 4.96 1.58
N ILE A 379 -20.61 5.15 0.46
CA ILE A 379 -22.06 5.41 0.45
C ILE A 379 -22.82 4.25 1.08
N GLY A 380 -22.54 3.02 0.65
CA GLY A 380 -23.17 1.81 1.17
C GLY A 380 -23.03 1.71 2.68
N ASN A 381 -21.82 1.88 3.21
CA ASN A 381 -21.55 1.80 4.64
C ASN A 381 -22.25 2.92 5.45
N ILE A 382 -22.41 4.12 4.88
CA ILE A 382 -23.17 5.21 5.50
C ILE A 382 -24.67 4.88 5.58
N VAL A 383 -25.25 4.28 4.53
CA VAL A 383 -26.70 3.97 4.48
C VAL A 383 -27.03 2.66 5.20
N TYR A 384 -26.04 1.80 5.41
CA TYR A 384 -26.21 0.46 5.99
C TYR A 384 -26.77 0.46 7.42
N TYR A 385 -26.55 1.53 8.19
CA TYR A 385 -27.01 1.65 9.58
C TYR A 385 -28.53 1.45 9.71
N ALA A 386 -28.93 0.40 10.43
CA ALA A 386 -30.32 0.00 10.61
C ALA A 386 -30.99 0.75 11.79
N ASP A 387 -31.11 2.08 11.67
CA ASP A 387 -31.76 2.93 12.67
C ASP A 387 -32.68 3.97 12.00
N MET A 388 -33.94 4.02 12.43
CA MET A 388 -34.98 4.82 11.75
C MET A 388 -34.69 6.32 11.74
N ASP A 389 -34.22 6.89 12.86
CA ASP A 389 -33.95 8.32 12.95
C ASP A 389 -32.68 8.70 12.18
N TYR A 390 -31.71 7.79 12.12
CA TYR A 390 -30.52 7.94 11.30
C TYR A 390 -30.86 7.87 9.81
N THR A 391 -31.64 6.87 9.38
CA THR A 391 -32.09 6.75 8.00
C THR A 391 -32.92 7.98 7.58
N LYS A 392 -33.82 8.49 8.44
CA LYS A 392 -34.55 9.75 8.20
C LYS A 392 -33.60 10.91 7.94
N TYR A 393 -32.55 11.03 8.75
CA TYR A 393 -31.55 12.08 8.60
C TYR A 393 -30.74 11.94 7.31
N VAL A 394 -30.34 10.71 6.95
CA VAL A 394 -29.67 10.42 5.67
C VAL A 394 -30.53 10.82 4.47
N VAL A 395 -31.82 10.46 4.47
CA VAL A 395 -32.76 10.86 3.41
C VAL A 395 -32.96 12.37 3.38
N ALA A 396 -33.05 13.03 4.55
CA ALA A 396 -33.18 14.49 4.61
C ALA A 396 -31.94 15.22 4.04
N LEU A 397 -30.74 14.66 4.25
CA LEU A 397 -29.49 15.19 3.68
C LEU A 397 -29.34 14.90 2.18
N GLN A 398 -29.82 13.74 1.73
CA GLN A 398 -29.74 13.31 0.34
C GLN A 398 -31.09 12.73 -0.12
N PRO A 399 -32.05 13.56 -0.56
CA PRO A 399 -33.39 13.09 -0.95
C PRO A 399 -33.39 12.03 -2.05
N ASN A 400 -32.41 12.07 -2.95
CA ASN A 400 -32.26 11.12 -4.06
C ASN A 400 -31.50 9.84 -3.67
N ILE A 401 -31.27 9.55 -2.38
CA ILE A 401 -30.47 8.40 -1.95
C ILE A 401 -31.07 7.06 -2.41
N LEU A 402 -32.40 6.95 -2.48
CA LEU A 402 -33.05 5.76 -3.03
C LEU A 402 -32.65 5.52 -4.49
N VAL A 403 -32.64 6.59 -5.31
CA VAL A 403 -32.20 6.53 -6.70
C VAL A 403 -30.73 6.10 -6.78
N VAL A 404 -29.85 6.65 -5.94
CA VAL A 404 -28.43 6.28 -5.89
C VAL A 404 -28.25 4.79 -5.55
N VAL A 405 -29.03 4.26 -4.60
CA VAL A 405 -29.01 2.82 -4.26
C VAL A 405 -29.48 1.96 -5.43
N LEU A 406 -30.56 2.36 -6.10
CA LEU A 406 -31.07 1.65 -7.28
C LEU A 406 -30.11 1.71 -8.47
N MET A 407 -29.41 2.84 -8.67
CA MET A 407 -28.37 2.98 -9.70
C MET A 407 -27.25 1.95 -9.51
N PHE A 408 -26.82 1.68 -8.28
CA PHE A 408 -25.85 0.63 -8.00
C PHE A 408 -26.40 -0.76 -8.36
N LEU A 409 -27.60 -1.08 -7.85
CA LEU A 409 -28.18 -2.43 -8.02
C LEU A 409 -28.52 -2.75 -9.48
N LYS A 410 -28.83 -1.74 -10.29
CA LYS A 410 -29.05 -1.87 -11.75
C LYS A 410 -27.73 -1.92 -12.55
N ALA A 411 -26.59 -1.59 -11.94
CA ALA A 411 -25.32 -1.56 -12.64
C ALA A 411 -24.65 -2.96 -12.66
N PRO A 412 -23.99 -3.34 -13.77
CA PRO A 412 -23.33 -4.64 -13.92
C PRO A 412 -21.95 -4.66 -13.23
N ILE A 413 -21.91 -4.35 -11.93
CA ILE A 413 -20.64 -4.12 -11.21
C ILE A 413 -19.96 -5.44 -10.78
N GLY A 414 -20.66 -6.58 -10.80
CA GLY A 414 -20.07 -7.91 -10.55
C GLY A 414 -19.52 -8.14 -9.13
N GLU A 415 -19.66 -7.16 -8.23
CA GLU A 415 -19.21 -7.21 -6.83
C GLU A 415 -20.34 -7.71 -5.92
N GLN A 416 -20.42 -9.04 -5.71
CA GLN A 416 -21.44 -9.66 -4.85
C GLN A 416 -21.53 -9.04 -3.45
N THR A 417 -20.39 -8.60 -2.90
CA THR A 417 -20.39 -8.01 -1.55
C THR A 417 -21.05 -6.64 -1.52
N LEU A 418 -20.73 -5.76 -2.48
CA LEU A 418 -21.41 -4.48 -2.60
C LEU A 418 -22.90 -4.70 -2.88
N THR A 419 -23.26 -5.65 -3.73
CA THR A 419 -24.67 -6.00 -3.97
C THR A 419 -25.39 -6.35 -2.67
N SER A 420 -24.79 -7.15 -1.78
CA SER A 420 -25.38 -7.47 -0.48
C SER A 420 -25.54 -6.23 0.42
N ILE A 421 -24.54 -5.34 0.47
CA ILE A 421 -24.62 -4.08 1.22
C ILE A 421 -25.78 -3.24 0.70
N TYR A 422 -25.88 -3.07 -0.62
CA TYR A 422 -26.88 -2.23 -1.25
C TYR A 422 -28.30 -2.80 -1.17
N LEU A 423 -28.46 -4.13 -1.17
CA LEU A 423 -29.75 -4.77 -0.89
C LEU A 423 -30.21 -4.47 0.54
N LYS A 424 -29.29 -4.47 1.52
CA LYS A 424 -29.61 -4.07 2.89
C LYS A 424 -29.95 -2.58 3.00
N CYS A 425 -29.20 -1.72 2.30
CA CYS A 425 -29.51 -0.29 2.21
C CYS A 425 -30.90 -0.05 1.62
N LEU A 426 -31.26 -0.77 0.54
CA LEU A 426 -32.58 -0.73 -0.06
C LEU A 426 -33.65 -1.13 0.95
N ALA A 427 -33.48 -2.25 1.66
CA ALA A 427 -34.43 -2.69 2.69
C ALA A 427 -34.63 -1.65 3.81
N ASN A 428 -33.55 -1.04 4.31
CA ASN A 428 -33.63 0.01 5.33
C ASN A 428 -34.42 1.24 4.83
N LEU A 429 -34.16 1.66 3.58
CA LEU A 429 -34.87 2.79 2.96
C LEU A 429 -36.34 2.46 2.71
N LEU A 430 -36.66 1.29 2.16
CA LEU A 430 -38.03 0.86 1.91
C LEU A 430 -38.84 0.77 3.20
N LYS A 431 -38.26 0.24 4.28
CA LYS A 431 -38.90 0.23 5.60
C LYS A 431 -39.24 1.63 6.09
N LEU A 432 -38.35 2.61 5.85
CA LEU A 432 -38.61 4.00 6.18
C LEU A 432 -39.79 4.56 5.35
N TYR A 433 -39.75 4.37 4.03
CA TYR A 433 -40.80 4.89 3.14
C TYR A 433 -42.15 4.21 3.40
N GLN A 434 -42.21 2.91 3.65
CA GLN A 434 -43.45 2.20 3.98
C GLN A 434 -44.17 2.81 5.20
N ILE A 435 -43.40 3.27 6.20
CA ILE A 435 -43.96 3.87 7.42
C ILE A 435 -44.42 5.33 7.19
N ASN A 436 -43.78 6.06 6.27
CA ASN A 436 -43.92 7.53 6.20
C ASN A 436 -44.47 8.05 4.86
N ALA A 437 -44.56 7.23 3.81
CA ALA A 437 -45.01 7.62 2.48
C ALA A 437 -46.41 7.05 2.20
N PRO A 438 -47.43 7.90 1.95
CA PRO A 438 -48.79 7.44 1.68
C PRO A 438 -48.92 6.70 0.34
N ASN A 439 -48.03 6.97 -0.62
CA ASN A 439 -48.03 6.38 -1.96
C ASN A 439 -46.89 5.35 -2.14
N PHE A 440 -46.53 4.64 -1.06
CA PHE A 440 -45.38 3.74 -1.07
C PHE A 440 -45.47 2.69 -2.20
N ASP A 441 -46.62 2.04 -2.36
CA ASP A 441 -46.80 0.96 -3.34
C ASP A 441 -46.65 1.48 -4.79
N GLU A 442 -47.25 2.64 -5.11
CA GLU A 442 -47.11 3.29 -6.42
C GLU A 442 -45.64 3.61 -6.72
N CYS A 443 -44.90 4.17 -5.75
CA CYS A 443 -43.48 4.50 -5.94
C CYS A 443 -42.59 3.26 -6.11
N VAL A 444 -42.91 2.14 -5.43
CA VAL A 444 -42.18 0.88 -5.57
C VAL A 444 -42.36 0.30 -6.99
N GLU A 445 -43.58 0.39 -7.52
CA GLU A 445 -43.92 -0.03 -8.88
C GLU A 445 -43.24 0.88 -9.93
N GLU A 446 -43.39 2.21 -9.81
CA GLU A 446 -42.79 3.18 -10.75
C GLU A 446 -41.26 3.06 -10.85
N LEU A 447 -40.58 2.75 -9.73
CA LEU A 447 -39.12 2.60 -9.71
C LEU A 447 -38.64 1.23 -10.23
N GLY A 448 -39.56 0.30 -10.51
CA GLY A 448 -39.29 -1.05 -11.00
C GLY A 448 -38.50 -1.89 -10.00
N ILE A 449 -38.81 -1.75 -8.71
CA ILE A 449 -38.04 -2.42 -7.64
C ILE A 449 -38.32 -3.93 -7.64
N ALA A 450 -39.57 -4.35 -7.89
CA ALA A 450 -39.93 -5.77 -7.97
C ALA A 450 -39.15 -6.49 -9.09
N ASP A 451 -39.20 -5.94 -10.32
CA ASP A 451 -38.47 -6.49 -11.48
C ASP A 451 -36.95 -6.57 -11.24
N LEU A 452 -36.39 -5.57 -10.54
CA LEU A 452 -34.98 -5.55 -10.17
C LEU A 452 -34.62 -6.71 -9.22
N LEU A 453 -35.43 -6.95 -8.20
CA LEU A 453 -35.19 -8.03 -7.23
C LEU A 453 -35.31 -9.42 -7.89
N ASP A 454 -36.27 -9.57 -8.80
CA ASP A 454 -36.44 -10.79 -9.61
C ASP A 454 -35.24 -11.04 -10.51
N THR A 455 -34.74 -10.00 -11.18
CA THR A 455 -33.55 -10.07 -12.06
C THR A 455 -32.29 -10.46 -11.29
N LEU A 456 -32.14 -9.98 -10.05
CA LEU A 456 -30.99 -10.30 -9.21
C LEU A 456 -31.04 -11.74 -8.64
N SER A 457 -32.08 -12.53 -8.96
CA SER A 457 -32.29 -13.90 -8.47
C SER A 457 -32.33 -14.00 -6.94
N VAL A 458 -32.81 -12.95 -6.27
CA VAL A 458 -32.79 -12.83 -4.80
C VAL A 458 -34.12 -13.34 -4.23
N CYS A 459 -34.43 -14.62 -4.44
CA CYS A 459 -35.61 -15.24 -3.84
C CYS A 459 -35.51 -15.43 -2.30
N GLU A 460 -34.35 -15.19 -1.67
CA GLU A 460 -34.17 -15.46 -0.23
C GLU A 460 -34.27 -14.23 0.69
N ILE A 461 -34.26 -12.98 0.19
CA ILE A 461 -34.28 -11.79 1.08
C ILE A 461 -35.67 -11.48 1.64
N PHE A 462 -36.75 -11.94 1.01
CA PHE A 462 -38.11 -11.80 1.58
C PHE A 462 -38.34 -12.61 2.86
N SER A 463 -37.43 -13.52 3.22
CA SER A 463 -37.47 -14.19 4.53
C SER A 463 -36.94 -13.33 5.69
N PHE A 464 -36.41 -12.14 5.39
CA PHE A 464 -35.80 -11.21 6.35
C PHE A 464 -36.49 -9.85 6.49
N LEU A 465 -37.50 -9.56 5.65
CA LEU A 465 -38.50 -8.50 5.91
C LEU A 465 -39.55 -9.06 6.86
#